data_AF-A0A8I1Q1I8-F1
#
_entry.id   AF-A0A8I1Q1I8-F1
#
_cell.length_a   1.000
_cell.length_b   1.000
_cell.length_c   1.000
_cell.angle_alpha   90.00
_cell.angle_beta   90.00
_cell.angle_gamma   90.00
#
_symmetry.space_group_name_H-M   'P 1'
#
loop_
_entity.id
_entity.type
_entity.pdbx_description
1 polymer ?
#
loop_
_entity_poly.entity_id
_entity_poly.type
_entity_poly.pdbx_seq_one_letter_code
_entity_poly.pdbx_strand_id
1 'polypeptide(L)' 'MSTLQVRDVPEGTHRTLKARAAAEGRSLSDYVLEILEREAQHPTLQELLDRVRARGEVDLGDRATEILRTDRDAA' A
#
# COMPACT_ATOMS: atom_id res chain seq x y z
N MET A 1 3.48 11.11 20.33
CA MET A 1 3.76 9.70 19.98
C MET A 1 2.75 8.82 20.70
N SER A 2 2.18 7.85 19.99
CA SER A 2 1.21 6.90 20.55
C SER A 2 1.87 5.54 20.69
N THR A 3 1.57 4.81 21.77
CA THR A 3 2.09 3.46 22.00
C THR A 3 1.04 2.44 21.56
N LEU A 4 1.43 1.50 20.70
CA LEU A 4 0.59 0.38 20.28
C LEU A 4 1.03 -0.89 21.02
N GLN A 5 0.10 -1.53 21.74
CA GLN A 5 0.32 -2.82 22.37
C GLN A 5 -0.49 -3.89 21.64
N VAL A 6 0.20 -4.87 21.05
CA VAL A 6 -0.43 -6.04 20.43
C VAL A 6 -0.53 -7.17 21.46
N ARG A 7 -1.74 -7.67 21.71
CA ARG A 7 -2.01 -8.76 22.65
C ARG A 7 -2.20 -10.08 21.90
N ASP A 8 -2.05 -11.18 22.63
CA ASP A 8 -2.34 -12.54 22.14
C ASP A 8 -1.53 -12.97 20.89
N VAL A 9 -0.30 -12.50 20.78
CA VAL A 9 0.61 -12.90 19.70
C VAL A 9 1.04 -14.36 19.91
N PRO A 10 0.81 -15.26 18.94
CA PRO A 10 1.25 -16.64 19.07
C PRO A 10 2.76 -16.75 19.31
N GLU A 11 3.16 -17.63 20.23
CA GLU A 11 4.57 -17.82 20.61
C GLU A 11 5.50 -18.15 19.43
N GLY A 12 4.98 -18.83 18.41
CA GLY A 12 5.71 -19.09 17.17
C GLY A 12 6.03 -17.79 16.43
N THR A 13 5.00 -16.95 16.21
CA THR A 13 5.13 -15.66 15.54
C THR A 13 6.10 -14.74 16.29
N HIS A 14 5.96 -14.62 17.61
CA HIS A 14 6.84 -13.81 18.43
C HIS A 14 8.31 -14.25 18.31
N ARG A 15 8.59 -15.56 18.40
CA ARG A 15 9.95 -16.10 18.22
C ARG A 15 10.52 -15.82 16.84
N THR A 16 9.74 -16.02 15.79
CA THR A 16 10.17 -15.75 14.41
C THR A 16 10.51 -14.28 14.20
N LEU A 17 9.66 -13.36 14.66
CA LEU A 17 9.91 -11.92 14.52
C LEU A 17 11.14 -11.49 15.33
N LYS A 18 11.31 -12.02 16.55
CA LYS A 18 12.49 -11.74 17.38
C LYS A 18 13.78 -12.23 16.73
N ALA A 19 13.77 -13.41 16.11
CA ALA A 19 14.94 -13.94 15.40
C ALA A 19 15.31 -13.08 14.18
N ARG A 20 14.31 -12.63 13.41
CA ARG A 20 14.52 -11.73 12.26
C ARG A 20 15.06 -10.36 12.70
N ALA A 21 14.48 -9.77 13.73
CA ALA A 21 14.96 -8.51 14.30
C ALA A 21 16.43 -8.62 14.75
N ALA A 22 16.79 -9.72 15.43
CA ALA A 22 18.17 -9.97 15.84
C ALA A 22 19.13 -10.16 14.66
N ALA A 23 18.70 -10.84 13.59
CA ALA A 23 19.49 -11.02 12.38
C ALA A 23 19.79 -9.68 11.67
N GLU A 24 18.90 -8.70 11.79
CA GLU A 24 19.06 -7.34 11.26
C GLU A 24 19.75 -6.39 12.25
N GLY A 25 20.11 -6.84 13.45
CA GLY A 25 20.74 -6.02 14.50
C GLY A 25 19.80 -4.98 15.11
N ARG A 26 18.49 -5.24 15.10
CA ARG A 26 17.44 -4.29 15.54
C ARG A 26 16.66 -4.83 16.74
N SER A 27 16.08 -3.92 17.51
CA SER A 27 15.13 -4.32 18.55
C SER A 27 13.86 -4.89 17.91
N LEU A 28 13.15 -5.77 18.63
CA LEU A 28 11.88 -6.32 18.14
C LEU A 28 10.86 -5.21 17.90
N SER A 29 10.81 -4.20 18.78
CA SER A 29 9.91 -3.05 18.64
C SER A 29 10.18 -2.26 17.37
N ASP A 30 11.45 -1.96 17.07
CA ASP A 30 11.82 -1.19 15.87
C ASP A 30 11.57 -2.00 14.59
N TYR A 31 11.78 -3.31 14.65
CA TYR A 31 11.51 -4.21 13.54
C TYR A 31 10.00 -4.29 13.23
N VAL A 32 9.17 -4.47 14.27
CA VAL A 32 7.71 -4.52 14.11
C VAL A 32 7.15 -3.16 13.69
N LEU A 33 7.68 -2.06 14.23
CA LEU A 33 7.25 -0.72 13.84
C LEU A 33 7.46 -0.49 12.35
N GLU A 34 8.63 -0.83 11.81
CA GLU A 34 8.87 -0.66 10.38
C GLU A 34 7.96 -1.53 9.51
N ILE A 35 7.62 -2.76 9.94
CA ILE A 35 6.62 -3.58 9.24
C ILE A 35 5.28 -2.85 9.21
N LEU A 36 4.84 -2.31 10.35
CA LEU A 36 3.58 -1.55 10.43
C LEU A 36 3.61 -0.28 9.57
N GLU A 37 4.74 0.43 9.53
CA GLU A 37 4.92 1.61 8.68
C GLU A 37 4.85 1.24 7.20
N ARG A 38 5.51 0.16 6.77
CA ARG A 38 5.42 -0.33 5.38
C ARG A 38 3.99 -0.70 5.00
N GLU A 39 3.28 -1.41 5.86
CA GLU A 39 1.87 -1.75 5.61
C GLU A 39 0.98 -0.50 5.56
N ALA A 40 1.22 0.48 6.43
CA ALA A 40 0.45 1.73 6.45
C ALA A 40 0.77 2.70 5.29
N GLN A 41 1.93 2.55 4.62
CA GLN A 41 2.28 3.36 3.45
C GLN A 41 1.39 3.06 2.24
N HIS A 42 0.82 1.85 2.16
CA HIS A 42 -0.02 1.44 1.04
C HIS A 42 -1.49 1.47 1.45
N PRO A 43 -2.35 2.13 0.67
CA PRO A 43 -3.77 2.02 0.94
C PRO A 43 -4.30 0.64 0.61
N THR A 44 -5.30 0.25 1.38
CA THR A 44 -6.15 -0.88 1.03
C THR A 44 -6.86 -0.61 -0.30
N LEU A 45 -7.29 -1.69 -0.96
CA LEU A 45 -8.08 -1.59 -2.20
C LEU A 45 -9.34 -0.74 -1.99
N GLN A 46 -10.02 -0.87 -0.84
CA GLN A 46 -11.20 -0.08 -0.54
C GLN A 46 -10.90 1.41 -0.46
N GLU A 47 -9.86 1.80 0.29
CA GLU A 47 -9.44 3.21 0.39
C GLU A 47 -8.99 3.79 -0.95
N LEU A 48 -8.39 2.96 -1.82
CA LEU A 48 -8.06 3.37 -3.18
C LEU A 48 -9.32 3.60 -4.01
N LEU A 49 -10.28 2.66 -3.98
CA LEU A 49 -11.54 2.79 -4.71
C LEU A 49 -12.35 3.99 -4.24
N ASP A 50 -12.39 4.25 -2.93
CA ASP A 50 -13.07 5.41 -2.37
C ASP A 50 -12.41 6.72 -2.82
N ARG A 51 -11.07 6.74 -2.92
CA ARG A 51 -10.35 7.87 -3.53
C ARG A 51 -10.68 8.06 -5.01
N VAL A 52 -10.74 6.97 -5.79
CA VAL A 52 -11.10 7.03 -7.21
C VAL A 52 -12.51 7.61 -7.37
N ARG A 53 -13.47 7.11 -6.58
CA ARG A 53 -14.85 7.62 -6.58
C ARG A 53 -14.92 9.08 -6.16
N ALA A 54 -14.20 9.47 -5.10
CA ALA A 54 -14.19 10.84 -4.60
C ALA A 54 -13.57 11.84 -5.60
N ARG A 55 -12.65 11.39 -6.45
CA ARG A 55 -12.06 12.22 -7.51
C ARG A 55 -13.04 12.53 -8.65
N GLY A 56 -14.10 11.75 -8.78
CA GLY A 56 -15.11 11.91 -9.81
C GLY A 56 -14.64 11.48 -11.20
N GLU A 57 -15.58 11.46 -12.13
CA GLU A 57 -15.28 11.22 -13.55
C GLU A 57 -14.66 12.47 -14.17
N VAL A 58 -13.66 12.27 -15.03
CA VAL A 58 -13.02 13.34 -15.80
C VAL A 58 -13.50 13.22 -17.24
N ASP A 59 -14.01 14.31 -17.79
CA ASP A 59 -14.27 14.40 -19.22
C ASP A 59 -12.94 14.51 -19.96
N LEU A 60 -12.63 13.49 -20.76
CA LEU A 60 -11.40 13.40 -21.54
C LEU A 60 -11.58 13.96 -22.97
N GLY A 61 -12.78 14.41 -23.33
CA GLY A 61 -13.11 14.84 -24.69
C GLY A 61 -13.24 13.65 -25.64
N ASP A 62 -12.47 13.69 -26.73
CA ASP A 62 -12.52 12.67 -27.77
C ASP A 62 -12.10 11.30 -27.26
N ARG A 63 -12.73 10.25 -27.80
CA ARG A 63 -12.36 8.89 -27.41
C ARG A 63 -10.94 8.59 -27.91
N ALA A 64 -10.16 7.89 -27.08
CA ALA A 64 -8.82 7.44 -27.48
C ALA A 64 -8.82 6.68 -28.82
N THR A 65 -9.88 5.92 -29.11
CA THR A 65 -10.05 5.20 -30.37
C THR A 65 -10.28 6.12 -31.57
N GLU A 66 -10.93 7.27 -31.38
CA GLU A 66 -11.14 8.27 -32.43
C GLU A 66 -9.84 9.00 -32.74
N ILE A 67 -9.09 9.40 -31.72
CA ILE A 67 -7.75 10.00 -31.87
C ILE A 67 -6.82 9.06 -32.68
N LEU A 68 -6.77 7.77 -32.30
CA LEU A 68 -5.92 6.78 -32.98
C LEU A 68 -6.36 6.48 -34.43
N ARG A 69 -7.65 6.63 -34.74
CA ARG A 69 -8.14 6.46 -36.12
C ARG A 69 -7.74 7.65 -36.98
N THR A 70 -7.96 8.87 -36.48
CA THR A 70 -7.56 10.10 -37.18
C THR A 70 -6.07 10.10 -37.51
N ASP A 71 -5.21 9.70 -36.56
CA ASP A 71 -3.76 9.65 -36.77
C ASP A 71 -3.36 8.60 -37.83
N ARG A 72 -4.05 7.46 -37.85
CA ARG A 72 -3.82 6.39 -38.84
C ARG A 72 -4.30 6.78 -40.24
N ASP A 73 -5.46 7.40 -40.36
CA ASP A 73 -6.06 7.76 -41.64
C ASP A 73 -5.36 8.99 -42.27
N ALA A 74 -4.55 9.72 -41.49
CA ALA A 74 -3.73 10.84 -41.94
C ALA A 74 -2.32 10.46 -42.45
N ALA A 75 -1.94 9.18 -42.34
CA ALA A 75 -0.66 8.62 -42.78
C ALA A 75 -0.78 7.91 -44.14
#